data_AF-A0A353EFC1-F1
#
_entry.id   AF-A0A353EFC1-F1
#
_cell.length_a   1.000
_cell.length_b   1.000
_cell.length_c   1.000
_cell.angle_alpha   90.00
_cell.angle_beta   90.00
_cell.angle_gamma   90.00
#
_symmetry.space_group_name_H-M   'P 1'
#
loop_
_entity.id
_entity.type
_entity.pdbx_description
1 polymer ?
#
loop_
_entity_poly.entity_id
_entity_poly.type
_entity_poly.pdbx_seq_one_letter_code
_entity_poly.pdbx_strand_id
1 'polypeptide(L)'
;CDPMHGNTVTAEQGLKTRRYEDIFQEIESFFDIHQKLKSFPGGIHLELTGADVTECTGGAIGLNEADLEARYHTQCDPRLNVDQSIEIAFALSDYLVAGR
;
A
#
# COMPACT_ATOMS: atom_id res chain seq x y z
N CYS A 1 -8.79 -6.75 -4.94
CA CYS A 1 -8.74 -5.32 -4.60
C CYS A 1 -7.45 -4.72 -5.16
N ASP A 2 -7.54 -3.53 -5.73
CA ASP A 2 -6.38 -2.73 -6.14
C ASP A 2 -6.37 -1.49 -5.24
N PRO A 3 -5.66 -1.54 -4.11
CA PRO A 3 -5.64 -0.46 -3.13
C PRO A 3 -4.66 0.67 -3.51
N MET A 4 -4.16 0.68 -4.75
CA MET A 4 -3.10 1.60 -5.16
C MET A 4 -3.70 2.82 -5.86
N HIS A 5 -4.41 2.59 -6.96
CA HIS A 5 -4.80 3.66 -7.87
C HIS A 5 -5.90 4.58 -7.30
N GLY A 6 -6.71 4.09 -6.36
CA GLY A 6 -7.72 4.89 -5.66
C GLY A 6 -7.16 5.85 -4.61
N ASN A 7 -5.92 5.62 -4.13
CA ASN A 7 -5.35 6.30 -2.96
C ASN A 7 -4.21 7.28 -3.29
N THR A 8 -4.12 7.70 -4.55
CA THR A 8 -3.04 8.61 -4.99
C THR A 8 -3.36 10.07 -4.65
N VAL A 9 -2.44 10.73 -3.97
CA VAL A 9 -2.49 12.16 -3.63
C VAL A 9 -1.26 12.88 -4.18
N THR A 10 -1.30 14.22 -4.19
CA THR A 10 -0.14 15.05 -4.54
C THR A 10 0.37 15.72 -3.28
N ALA A 11 1.63 15.47 -2.93
CA ALA A 11 2.34 16.07 -1.80
C ALA A 11 2.58 17.57 -2.03
N GLU A 12 2.96 18.29 -0.97
CA GLU A 12 3.21 19.75 -1.05
C GLU A 12 4.31 20.11 -2.06
N GLN A 13 5.31 19.24 -2.25
CA GLN A 13 6.41 19.41 -3.21
C GLN A 13 6.01 19.08 -4.66
N GLY A 14 4.75 18.70 -4.90
CA GLY A 14 4.21 18.37 -6.23
C GLY A 14 4.45 16.93 -6.70
N LEU A 15 5.11 16.10 -5.87
CA LEU A 15 5.26 14.67 -6.13
C LEU A 15 3.95 13.93 -5.84
N LYS A 16 3.60 12.98 -6.70
CA LYS A 16 2.55 12.02 -6.37
C LYS A 16 3.03 11.12 -5.25
N THR A 17 2.15 10.78 -4.33
CA THR A 17 2.43 9.78 -3.30
C THR A 17 1.16 9.03 -2.93
N ARG A 18 1.30 7.97 -2.15
CA ARG A 18 0.22 7.22 -1.52
C ARG A 18 0.62 6.99 -0.08
N ARG A 19 -0.32 7.18 0.84
CA ARG A 19 -0.09 6.89 2.26
C ARG A 19 -0.31 5.41 2.50
N TYR A 20 0.65 4.76 3.11
CA TYR A 20 0.61 3.34 3.42
C TYR A 20 -0.67 2.97 4.19
N GLU A 21 -1.08 3.79 5.15
CA GLU A 21 -2.24 3.52 5.99
C GLU A 21 -3.55 3.53 5.18
N ASP A 22 -3.64 4.39 4.17
CA ASP A 22 -4.82 4.49 3.30
C ASP A 22 -4.90 3.26 2.36
N ILE A 23 -3.75 2.81 1.83
CA ILE A 23 -3.64 1.54 1.07
C ILE A 23 -4.07 0.37 1.96
N PHE A 24 -3.55 0.29 3.18
CA PHE A 24 -3.83 -0.79 4.10
C PHE A 24 -5.31 -0.81 4.51
N GLN A 25 -5.90 0.34 4.80
CA GLN A 25 -7.30 0.45 5.18
C GLN A 25 -8.26 -0.05 4.08
N GLU A 26 -7.94 0.17 2.80
CA GLU A 26 -8.73 -0.36 1.69
C GLU A 26 -8.65 -1.90 1.62
N ILE A 27 -7.47 -2.48 1.88
CA ILE A 27 -7.30 -3.93 1.98
C ILE A 27 -8.17 -4.48 3.11
N GLU A 28 -8.10 -3.90 4.30
CA GLU A 28 -8.93 -4.33 5.44
C GLU A 28 -10.42 -4.30 5.08
N SER A 29 -10.87 -3.18 4.51
CA SER A 29 -12.25 -2.98 4.08
C SER A 29 -12.69 -4.03 3.06
N PHE A 30 -11.82 -4.37 2.11
CA PHE A 30 -12.08 -5.42 1.12
C PHE A 30 -12.33 -6.79 1.77
N PHE A 31 -11.50 -7.21 2.72
CA PHE A 31 -11.69 -8.47 3.44
C PHE A 31 -12.96 -8.43 4.30
N ASP A 32 -13.19 -7.35 5.04
CA ASP A 32 -14.36 -7.11 5.87
C ASP A 32 -15.67 -7.23 5.08
N ILE A 33 -15.73 -6.60 3.91
CA ILE A 33 -16.90 -6.63 3.03
C ILE A 33 -17.15 -8.05 2.52
N HIS A 34 -16.10 -8.74 2.07
CA HIS A 34 -16.23 -10.12 1.59
C HIS A 34 -16.71 -11.06 2.70
N GLN A 35 -16.20 -10.91 3.91
CA GLN A 35 -16.65 -11.68 5.08
C GLN A 35 -18.14 -11.42 5.40
N LYS A 36 -18.55 -10.15 5.45
CA LYS A 36 -19.95 -9.75 5.72
C LYS A 36 -20.91 -10.27 4.65
N LEU A 37 -20.48 -10.27 3.39
CA LEU A 37 -21.28 -10.72 2.25
C LEU A 37 -21.14 -12.21 1.93
N LYS A 38 -20.36 -12.97 2.72
CA LYS A 38 -20.09 -14.40 2.50
C LYS A 38 -19.60 -14.70 1.08
N SER A 39 -18.70 -13.86 0.59
CA SER A 39 -18.08 -13.99 -0.74
C SER A 39 -16.57 -14.16 -0.62
N PHE A 40 -15.92 -14.58 -1.69
CA PHE A 40 -14.49 -14.95 -1.66
C PHE A 40 -13.59 -13.74 -1.98
N PRO A 41 -12.72 -13.30 -1.05
CA PRO A 41 -11.74 -12.24 -1.32
C PRO A 41 -10.59 -12.80 -2.17
N GLY A 42 -10.76 -12.78 -3.50
CA GLY A 42 -9.92 -13.55 -4.43
C GLY A 42 -8.47 -13.09 -4.60
N GLY A 43 -8.09 -11.93 -4.04
CA GLY A 43 -6.71 -11.45 -4.07
C GLY A 43 -6.60 -9.93 -4.13
N ILE A 44 -5.35 -9.47 -4.06
CA ILE A 44 -4.98 -8.06 -4.18
C ILE A 44 -4.01 -7.83 -5.34
N HIS A 45 -3.95 -6.60 -5.83
CA HIS A 45 -3.05 -6.15 -6.89
C HIS A 45 -2.28 -4.94 -6.37
N LEU A 46 -0.95 -5.01 -6.32
CA LEU A 46 -0.10 -3.95 -5.77
C LEU A 46 0.91 -3.48 -6.82
N GLU A 47 1.27 -2.20 -6.75
CA GLU A 47 2.45 -1.66 -7.43
C GLU A 47 3.60 -1.57 -6.42
N LEU A 48 4.64 -2.38 -6.62
CA LEU A 48 5.77 -2.49 -5.72
C LEU A 48 7.09 -2.62 -6.47
N THR A 49 8.19 -2.35 -5.77
CA THR A 49 9.54 -2.55 -6.28
C THR A 49 10.45 -3.14 -5.21
N GLY A 50 11.39 -3.99 -5.63
CA GLY A 50 12.43 -4.55 -4.75
C GLY A 50 13.56 -3.56 -4.41
N ALA A 51 13.43 -2.31 -4.85
CA ALA A 51 14.40 -1.25 -4.60
C ALA A 51 14.03 -0.46 -3.34
N ASP A 52 15.05 0.06 -2.66
CA ASP A 52 14.90 0.96 -1.51
C ASP A 52 14.57 2.38 -2.01
N VAL A 53 13.27 2.60 -2.26
CA VAL A 53 12.70 3.85 -2.79
C VAL A 53 11.84 4.57 -1.74
N THR A 54 11.66 5.87 -1.93
CA THR A 54 10.85 6.75 -1.07
C THR A 54 9.66 7.29 -1.85
N GLU A 55 8.80 6.42 -2.35
CA GLU A 55 7.70 6.80 -3.26
C GLU A 55 6.34 6.89 -2.52
N CYS A 56 6.09 5.99 -1.56
CA CYS A 56 4.91 6.00 -0.68
C CYS A 56 5.29 6.44 0.74
N THR A 57 4.45 7.26 1.38
CA THR A 57 4.63 7.69 2.79
C THR A 57 4.06 6.68 3.77
N GLY A 58 4.45 6.77 5.05
CA GLY A 58 3.98 5.90 6.12
C GLY A 58 4.68 4.54 6.16
N GLY A 59 3.99 3.55 6.73
CA GLY A 59 4.52 2.21 7.00
C GLY A 59 5.49 2.19 8.18
N ALA A 60 6.08 1.03 8.47
CA ALA A 60 6.93 0.84 9.66
C ALA A 60 8.14 1.81 9.73
N ILE A 61 8.67 2.25 8.58
CA ILE A 61 9.78 3.21 8.51
C ILE A 61 9.31 4.65 8.78
N GLY A 62 8.01 4.94 8.59
CA GLY A 62 7.43 6.25 8.86
C GLY A 62 7.88 7.33 7.88
N LEU A 63 8.00 7.00 6.59
CA LEU A 63 8.38 7.97 5.56
C LEU A 63 7.38 9.13 5.52
N ASN A 64 7.88 10.36 5.50
CA ASN A 64 7.07 11.56 5.37
C ASN A 64 7.29 12.23 4.00
N GLU A 65 6.52 13.28 3.70
CA GLU A 65 6.60 13.95 2.40
C GLU A 65 7.98 14.54 2.09
N ALA A 66 8.74 14.98 3.10
CA ALA A 66 10.08 15.52 2.90
C ALA A 66 11.11 14.43 2.51
N ASP A 67 10.82 13.16 2.78
CA ASP A 67 11.68 12.04 2.40
C ASP A 67 11.51 11.65 0.93
N LEU A 68 10.42 12.07 0.28
CA LEU A 68 10.05 11.61 -1.06
C LEU A 68 11.16 11.85 -2.09
N GLU A 69 11.75 13.05 -2.07
CA GLU A 69 12.77 13.46 -3.03
C GLU A 69 14.09 12.67 -2.93
N ALA A 70 14.32 11.94 -1.83
CA ALA A 70 15.58 11.25 -1.61
C ALA A 70 15.83 10.15 -2.65
N ARG A 71 14.80 9.36 -2.98
CA ARG A 71 14.86 8.19 -3.88
C ARG A 71 13.54 7.97 -4.62
N TYR A 72 13.02 9.02 -5.25
CA TYR A 72 11.84 8.94 -6.12
C TYR A 72 12.25 8.55 -7.55
N HIS A 73 12.03 7.29 -7.95
CA HIS A 73 12.58 6.76 -9.22
C HIS A 73 11.51 6.42 -10.27
N THR A 74 10.25 6.28 -9.88
CA THR A 74 9.14 6.04 -10.80
C THR A 74 8.89 7.24 -11.73
N GLN A 75 8.44 6.95 -12.94
CA GLN A 75 7.98 7.96 -13.91
C GLN A 75 6.45 8.07 -13.96
N CYS A 76 5.76 7.15 -13.29
CA CYS A 76 4.30 7.06 -13.30
C CYS A 76 3.79 7.24 -11.87
N ASP A 77 3.30 6.17 -11.27
CA ASP A 77 2.72 6.21 -9.93
C ASP A 77 3.70 5.67 -8.87
N PRO A 78 3.57 6.15 -7.63
CA PRO A 78 4.42 5.79 -6.49
C PRO A 78 4.22 4.32 -6.08
N ARG A 79 5.33 3.58 -5.97
CA ARG A 79 5.32 2.15 -5.65
C ARG A 79 5.67 1.91 -4.19
N LEU A 80 5.15 0.83 -3.63
CA LEU A 80 5.61 0.34 -2.32
C LEU A 80 7.08 -0.10 -2.43
N ASN A 81 7.87 0.28 -1.43
CA ASN A 81 9.23 -0.22 -1.28
C ASN A 81 9.23 -1.63 -0.65
N VAL A 82 10.42 -2.22 -0.48
CA VAL A 82 10.58 -3.58 0.06
C VAL A 82 9.92 -3.75 1.43
N ASP A 83 10.19 -2.83 2.36
CA ASP A 83 9.71 -2.96 3.74
C ASP A 83 8.19 -2.84 3.82
N GLN A 84 7.61 -1.84 3.14
CA GLN A 84 6.16 -1.66 3.04
C GLN A 84 5.49 -2.88 2.36
N SER A 85 6.14 -3.47 1.35
CA SER A 85 5.62 -4.65 0.66
C SER A 85 5.60 -5.89 1.56
N ILE A 86 6.65 -6.08 2.37
CA ILE A 86 6.73 -7.19 3.32
C ILE A 86 5.72 -7.01 4.45
N GLU A 87 5.53 -5.78 4.93
CA GLU A 87 4.55 -5.46 5.98
C GLU A 87 3.12 -5.84 5.55
N ILE A 88 2.71 -5.43 4.34
CA ILE A 88 1.41 -5.83 3.77
C ILE A 88 1.32 -7.36 3.64
N ALA A 89 2.38 -8.03 3.19
CA ALA A 89 2.36 -9.48 3.02
C ALA A 89 2.11 -10.23 4.35
N PHE A 90 2.74 -9.78 5.45
CA PHE A 90 2.49 -10.37 6.78
C PHE A 90 1.09 -10.07 7.28
N ALA A 91 0.62 -8.83 7.17
CA ALA A 91 -0.72 -8.47 7.61
C ALA A 91 -1.81 -9.23 6.83
N LEU A 92 -1.64 -9.43 5.52
CA LEU A 92 -2.52 -10.28 4.70
C LEU A 92 -2.55 -11.74 5.14
N SER A 93 -1.41 -12.27 5.60
CA SER A 93 -1.34 -13.64 6.12
C SER A 93 -2.33 -13.84 7.26
N ASP A 94 -2.48 -12.85 8.14
CA ASP A 94 -3.41 -12.93 9.27
C ASP A 94 -4.87 -13.00 8.80
N TYR A 95 -5.26 -12.20 7.79
CA TYR A 95 -6.62 -12.30 7.20
C TYR A 95 -6.86 -13.64 6.51
N LEU A 96 -5.86 -14.19 5.82
CA LEU A 96 -5.96 -15.48 5.12
C LEU A 96 -5.98 -16.68 6.07
N VAL A 97 -5.37 -16.57 7.25
CA VAL A 97 -5.41 -17.60 8.29
C VAL A 97 -6.72 -17.50 9.08
N ALA A 98 -7.13 -16.29 9.48
CA ALA A 98 -8.37 -16.08 10.24
C ALA A 98 -9.65 -16.33 9.40
N GLY A 99 -9.56 -16.20 8.08
CA GLY A 99 -10.63 -16.50 7.14
C GLY A 99 -10.80 -17.99 6.80
N ARG A 100 -9.97 -18.88 7.35
CA ARG A 100 -10.14 -20.34 7.31
C ARG A 100 -10.81 -20.85 8.58
#